data_AF-A0A9R0QWD5-F1
#
_entry.id   AF-A0A9R0QWD5-F1
#
_cell.length_a   1.000
_cell.length_b   1.000
_cell.length_c   1.000
_cell.angle_alpha   90.00
_cell.angle_beta   90.00
_cell.angle_gamma   90.00
#
_symmetry.space_group_name_H-M   'P 1'
#
loop_
_entity.id
_entity.type
_entity.pdbx_description
1 polymer ?
#
loop_
_entity_poly.entity_id
_entity_poly.type
_entity_poly.pdbx_seq_one_letter_code
_entity_poly.pdbx_strand_id
1 'polypeptide(L)'
;MCTVPPYANSANHVNNILHFVIRYLPKVFARYGGADGFLFLQDHMILNYWNLLQADKEKLWITDKIAHSWVTIPLESNKEEWFVKQGAMVKQVVGSSPVHFQSKYKESMGEDKIVFCGSELFYVPRQFVEDFGDLVGLVGSLDLHHKIAVPMFFLAMDSPQNFDSEALAGTVFKTNLAANETFSSIYTAQSPAVFPVKVMNEIDFIKVIRLMSKGDPLLMELV
;
A
#
# COMPACT_ATOMS: atom_id res chain seq x y z
N MET A 1 -15.23 3.17 19.04
CA MET A 1 -15.38 4.23 18.02
C MET A 1 -14.06 4.34 17.29
N CYS A 2 -13.92 3.71 16.12
CA CYS A 2 -12.73 3.89 15.28
C CYS A 2 -12.93 5.19 14.50
N THR A 3 -12.26 6.25 14.93
CA THR A 3 -12.25 7.53 14.24
C THR A 3 -11.55 7.34 12.90
N VAL A 4 -12.26 7.62 11.81
CA VAL A 4 -11.66 7.75 10.48
C VAL A 4 -10.47 8.70 10.60
N PRO A 5 -9.29 8.34 10.07
CA PRO A 5 -8.15 9.22 10.19
C PRO A 5 -8.38 10.54 9.42
N PRO A 6 -7.88 11.69 9.93
CA PRO A 6 -8.15 13.02 9.38
C PRO A 6 -7.77 13.22 7.90
N TYR A 7 -6.95 12.34 7.31
CA TYR A 7 -6.58 12.35 5.89
C TYR A 7 -7.65 11.79 4.93
N ALA A 8 -8.71 11.15 5.42
CA ALA A 8 -9.87 10.84 4.58
C ALA A 8 -10.56 12.13 4.07
N ASN A 9 -10.54 13.20 4.87
CA ASN A 9 -11.10 14.50 4.51
C ASN A 9 -10.22 15.30 3.52
N SER A 10 -8.94 14.95 3.34
CA SER A 10 -8.07 15.57 2.33
C SER A 10 -8.17 14.91 0.94
N ALA A 11 -9.05 13.92 0.77
CA ALA A 11 -9.25 13.21 -0.50
C ALA A 11 -9.76 14.10 -1.65
N ASN A 12 -10.13 15.35 -1.40
CA ASN A 12 -10.87 16.17 -2.34
C ASN A 12 -10.05 17.09 -3.25
N HIS A 13 -8.71 17.11 -3.27
CA HIS A 13 -8.02 17.97 -4.26
C HIS A 13 -6.60 17.64 -4.76
N VAL A 14 -5.97 16.48 -4.48
CA VAL A 14 -4.59 16.22 -4.99
C VAL A 14 -4.33 14.84 -5.64
N ASN A 15 -5.22 13.83 -5.59
CA ASN A 15 -4.85 12.45 -5.95
C ASN A 15 -5.27 11.91 -7.33
N ASN A 16 -5.32 12.75 -8.37
CA ASN A 16 -5.55 12.25 -9.74
C ASN A 16 -4.36 11.47 -10.32
N ILE A 17 -3.13 11.78 -9.89
CA ILE A 17 -1.91 11.15 -10.43
C ILE A 17 -1.79 9.70 -9.94
N LEU A 18 -2.05 9.42 -8.67
CA LEU A 18 -1.85 8.08 -8.13
C LEU A 18 -2.90 7.08 -8.61
N HIS A 19 -4.15 7.53 -8.73
CA HIS A 19 -5.17 6.73 -9.41
C HIS A 19 -4.75 6.38 -10.85
N PHE A 20 -4.06 7.29 -11.55
CA PHE A 20 -3.49 7.02 -12.87
C PHE A 20 -2.31 6.02 -12.81
N VAL A 21 -1.43 6.12 -11.81
CA VAL A 21 -0.26 5.24 -11.67
C VAL A 21 -0.66 3.77 -11.51
N ILE A 22 -1.63 3.46 -10.63
CA ILE A 22 -2.05 2.06 -10.42
C ILE A 22 -2.68 1.46 -11.68
N ARG A 23 -3.43 2.26 -12.45
CA ARG A 23 -3.94 1.84 -13.76
C ARG A 23 -2.85 1.56 -14.79
N TYR A 24 -1.66 2.14 -14.59
CA TYR A 24 -0.52 1.98 -15.49
C TYR A 24 0.41 0.82 -15.08
N LEU A 25 0.34 0.34 -13.83
CA LEU A 25 1.18 -0.76 -13.34
C LEU A 25 1.17 -2.01 -14.22
N PRO A 26 0.03 -2.48 -14.77
CA PRO A 26 0.04 -3.66 -15.64
C PRO A 26 0.92 -3.49 -16.89
N LYS A 27 1.03 -2.26 -17.43
CA LYS A 27 1.94 -1.97 -18.54
C LYS A 27 3.41 -2.03 -18.13
N VAL A 28 3.72 -1.61 -16.91
CA VAL A 28 5.07 -1.75 -16.34
C VAL A 28 5.38 -3.23 -16.15
N PHE A 29 4.45 -4.00 -15.59
CA PHE A 29 4.64 -5.43 -15.37
C PHE A 29 4.90 -6.18 -16.68
N ALA A 30 4.12 -5.89 -17.73
CA ALA A 30 4.31 -6.47 -19.05
C ALA A 30 5.68 -6.12 -19.67
N ARG A 31 6.17 -4.88 -19.46
CA ARG A 31 7.47 -4.43 -19.96
C ARG A 31 8.64 -5.20 -19.32
N TYR A 32 8.49 -5.61 -18.06
CA TYR A 32 9.53 -6.28 -17.28
C TYR A 32 9.13 -7.71 -16.93
N GLY A 33 8.59 -8.47 -17.90
CA GLY A 33 8.04 -9.81 -17.66
C GLY A 33 9.01 -10.87 -17.14
N GLY A 34 10.33 -10.60 -17.15
CA GLY A 34 11.36 -11.44 -16.55
C GLY A 34 11.67 -11.16 -15.07
N ALA A 35 10.97 -10.22 -14.43
CA ALA A 35 11.10 -9.96 -13.00
C ALA A 35 10.32 -11.00 -12.17
N ASP A 36 10.88 -11.39 -11.02
CA ASP A 36 10.24 -12.33 -10.06
C ASP A 36 9.02 -11.71 -9.35
N GLY A 37 8.92 -10.38 -9.38
CA GLY A 37 7.81 -9.62 -8.82
C GLY A 37 8.10 -8.13 -8.83
N PHE A 38 7.16 -7.35 -8.31
CA PHE A 38 7.19 -5.89 -8.35
C PHE A 38 6.90 -5.31 -6.99
N LEU A 39 7.87 -4.56 -6.45
CA LEU A 39 7.68 -3.75 -5.25
C LEU A 39 7.24 -2.35 -5.67
N PHE A 40 6.09 -1.92 -5.18
CA PHE A 40 5.60 -0.57 -5.31
C PHE A 40 5.86 0.20 -4.01
N LEU A 41 6.39 1.41 -4.13
CA LEU A 41 6.66 2.33 -3.05
C LEU A 41 6.36 3.74 -3.55
N GLN A 42 5.60 4.51 -2.77
CA GLN A 42 5.34 5.92 -3.07
C GLN A 42 5.41 6.80 -1.81
N ASP A 43 5.63 8.10 -2.07
CA ASP A 43 5.55 9.26 -1.18
C ASP A 43 6.22 9.13 0.18
N HIS A 44 7.29 9.92 0.35
CA HIS A 44 7.93 10.18 1.65
C HIS A 44 8.19 8.89 2.46
N MET A 45 8.44 7.78 1.79
CA MET A 45 8.70 6.52 2.43
C MET A 45 10.09 6.06 2.03
N ILE A 46 10.90 5.72 3.03
CA ILE A 46 12.22 5.14 2.81
C ILE A 46 12.11 3.64 3.03
N LEU A 47 12.62 2.88 2.06
CA LEU A 47 12.70 1.44 2.11
C LEU A 47 14.09 1.00 2.56
N ASN A 48 14.14 0.24 3.64
CA ASN A 48 15.35 -0.40 4.14
C ASN A 48 15.39 -1.82 3.58
N TYR A 49 15.80 -1.93 2.31
CA TYR A 49 15.70 -3.16 1.52
C TYR A 49 16.39 -4.37 2.17
N TRP A 50 17.43 -4.15 3.00
CA TRP A 50 18.14 -5.22 3.72
C TRP A 50 17.23 -6.00 4.69
N ASN A 51 16.19 -5.37 5.22
CA ASN A 51 15.24 -6.04 6.12
C ASN A 51 14.22 -6.91 5.36
N LEU A 52 14.20 -6.84 4.02
CA LEU A 52 13.29 -7.61 3.16
C LEU A 52 13.99 -8.79 2.47
N LEU A 53 15.28 -9.03 2.74
CA LEU A 53 16.04 -10.09 2.09
C LEU A 53 15.50 -11.50 2.38
N GLN A 54 14.86 -11.69 3.53
CA GLN A 54 14.26 -12.94 3.96
C GLN A 54 12.74 -13.00 3.71
N ALA A 55 12.15 -11.93 3.18
CA ALA A 55 10.73 -11.92 2.86
C ALA A 55 10.43 -12.91 1.72
N ASP A 56 9.30 -13.59 1.82
CA ASP A 56 8.87 -14.62 0.89
C ASP A 56 8.33 -13.98 -0.41
N LYS A 57 9.18 -13.94 -1.43
CA LYS A 57 8.90 -13.28 -2.72
C LYS A 57 7.86 -13.99 -3.58
N GLU A 58 7.37 -15.16 -3.15
CA GLU A 58 6.26 -15.86 -3.78
C GLU A 58 4.89 -15.38 -3.23
N LYS A 59 4.89 -14.65 -2.11
CA LYS A 59 3.68 -14.16 -1.44
C LYS A 59 3.45 -12.66 -1.64
N LEU A 60 2.19 -12.27 -1.57
CA LEU A 60 1.77 -10.87 -1.57
C LEU A 60 2.25 -10.17 -0.28
N TRP A 61 2.79 -8.96 -0.40
CA TRP A 61 3.16 -8.14 0.76
C TRP A 61 2.37 -6.84 0.74
N ILE A 62 1.74 -6.52 1.86
CA ILE A 62 1.07 -5.23 2.08
C ILE A 62 1.06 -4.95 3.58
N THR A 63 0.83 -3.69 3.98
CA THR A 63 0.88 -3.29 5.40
C THR A 63 -0.38 -3.68 6.20
N ASP A 64 -0.90 -4.89 6.01
CA ASP A 64 -2.13 -5.38 6.64
C ASP A 64 -2.04 -5.52 8.17
N LYS A 65 -0.83 -5.65 8.72
CA LYS A 65 -0.57 -5.71 10.17
C LYS A 65 -0.40 -4.35 10.86
N ILE A 66 -0.41 -3.25 10.10
CA ILE A 66 -0.20 -1.91 10.66
C ILE A 66 -1.54 -1.25 10.92
N ALA A 67 -1.93 -1.13 12.17
CA ALA A 67 -3.27 -0.67 12.60
C ALA A 67 -3.70 0.70 12.03
N HIS A 68 -2.76 1.60 11.75
CA HIS A 68 -3.03 2.93 11.17
C HIS A 68 -2.90 2.97 9.65
N SER A 69 -2.35 1.92 9.04
CA SER A 69 -2.34 1.78 7.59
C SER A 69 -3.57 1.02 7.14
N TRP A 70 -3.83 -0.17 7.69
CA TRP A 70 -4.90 -1.06 7.27
C TRP A 70 -6.10 -0.94 8.22
N VAL A 71 -7.15 -0.25 7.75
CA VAL A 71 -8.34 0.04 8.55
C VAL A 71 -9.56 -0.58 7.89
N THR A 72 -10.28 -1.40 8.64
CA THR A 72 -11.59 -1.92 8.23
C THR A 72 -12.66 -0.86 8.48
N ILE A 73 -13.41 -0.53 7.43
CA ILE A 73 -14.44 0.49 7.41
C ILE A 73 -15.80 -0.17 7.23
N PRO A 74 -16.70 -0.15 8.23
CA PRO A 74 -18.08 -0.59 8.04
C PRO A 74 -18.80 0.37 7.08
N LEU A 75 -19.69 -0.14 6.23
CA LEU A 75 -20.42 0.66 5.24
C LEU A 75 -21.80 1.11 5.76
N GLU A 76 -22.59 0.20 6.35
CA GLU A 76 -23.98 0.50 6.74
C GLU A 76 -24.11 1.57 7.84
N SER A 77 -23.15 1.59 8.77
CA SER A 77 -23.13 2.53 9.90
C SER A 77 -22.22 3.73 9.66
N ASN A 78 -21.64 3.87 8.46
CA ASN A 78 -20.70 4.94 8.18
C ASN A 78 -21.41 6.26 7.95
N LYS A 79 -20.92 7.32 8.59
CA LYS A 79 -21.43 8.69 8.40
C LYS A 79 -20.73 9.42 7.26
N GLU A 80 -19.58 8.93 6.82
CA GLU A 80 -18.82 9.53 5.73
C GLU A 80 -19.27 8.95 4.37
N GLU A 81 -20.04 9.76 3.63
CA GLU A 81 -20.60 9.41 2.33
C GLU A 81 -19.54 8.94 1.33
N TRP A 82 -18.31 9.46 1.43
CA TRP A 82 -17.19 9.05 0.58
C TRP A 82 -16.92 7.54 0.68
N PHE A 83 -16.84 6.97 1.90
CA PHE A 83 -16.61 5.54 2.07
C PHE A 83 -17.76 4.69 1.56
N VAL A 84 -19.00 5.16 1.74
CA VAL A 84 -20.20 4.47 1.21
C VAL A 84 -20.14 4.40 -0.31
N LYS A 85 -19.78 5.50 -0.98
CA LYS A 85 -19.60 5.55 -2.44
C LYS A 85 -18.48 4.62 -2.91
N GLN A 86 -17.33 4.62 -2.22
CA GLN A 86 -16.23 3.69 -2.53
C GLN A 86 -16.66 2.23 -2.35
N GLY A 87 -17.40 1.91 -1.29
CA GLY A 87 -17.95 0.57 -1.04
C GLY A 87 -18.91 0.10 -2.13
N ALA A 88 -19.78 0.99 -2.64
CA ALA A 88 -20.66 0.66 -3.77
C ALA A 88 -19.86 0.31 -5.04
N MET A 89 -18.77 1.05 -5.30
CA MET A 89 -17.87 0.75 -6.43
C MET A 89 -17.13 -0.57 -6.23
N VAL A 90 -16.65 -0.88 -5.02
CA VAL A 90 -16.07 -2.21 -4.70
C VAL A 90 -17.08 -3.31 -4.97
N LYS A 91 -18.34 -3.15 -4.51
CA LYS A 91 -19.39 -4.14 -4.74
C LYS A 91 -19.68 -4.34 -6.23
N GLN A 92 -19.66 -3.27 -7.02
CA GLN A 92 -19.80 -3.33 -8.47
C GLN A 92 -18.64 -4.09 -9.12
N VAL A 93 -17.39 -3.77 -8.77
CA VAL A 93 -16.20 -4.42 -9.32
C VAL A 93 -16.21 -5.90 -8.95
N VAL A 94 -16.27 -6.23 -7.66
CA VAL A 94 -16.30 -7.62 -7.18
C VAL A 94 -17.46 -8.37 -7.80
N GLY A 95 -18.68 -7.81 -7.81
CA GLY A 95 -19.86 -8.48 -8.39
C GLY A 95 -19.79 -8.76 -9.89
N SER A 96 -18.91 -8.06 -10.62
CA SER A 96 -18.65 -8.29 -12.05
C SER A 96 -17.37 -9.08 -12.33
N SER A 97 -16.55 -9.37 -11.31
CA SER A 97 -15.32 -10.16 -11.42
C SER A 97 -15.62 -11.64 -11.70
N PRO A 98 -14.65 -12.40 -12.26
CA PRO A 98 -14.69 -13.86 -12.24
C PRO A 98 -14.97 -14.46 -10.86
N VAL A 99 -15.59 -15.64 -10.82
CA VAL A 99 -16.06 -16.30 -9.59
C VAL A 99 -14.94 -16.51 -8.56
N HIS A 100 -13.71 -16.80 -9.00
CA HIS A 100 -12.60 -17.03 -8.07
C HIS A 100 -12.24 -15.77 -7.27
N PHE A 101 -12.22 -14.58 -7.89
CA PHE A 101 -12.03 -13.31 -7.18
C PHE A 101 -13.21 -12.97 -6.27
N GLN A 102 -14.44 -13.26 -6.70
CA GLN A 102 -15.63 -13.05 -5.89
C GLN A 102 -15.58 -13.84 -4.58
N SER A 103 -15.39 -15.16 -4.69
CA SER A 103 -15.36 -16.04 -3.53
C SER A 103 -14.23 -15.64 -2.58
N LYS A 104 -13.02 -15.41 -3.11
CA LYS A 104 -11.86 -15.03 -2.30
C LYS A 104 -12.06 -13.72 -1.53
N TYR A 105 -12.58 -12.69 -2.20
CA TYR A 105 -12.85 -11.40 -1.55
C TYR A 105 -13.93 -11.54 -0.47
N LYS A 106 -15.03 -12.25 -0.76
CA LYS A 106 -16.14 -12.43 0.18
C LYS A 106 -15.75 -13.26 1.41
N GLU A 107 -14.92 -14.28 1.24
CA GLU A 107 -14.36 -15.07 2.34
C GLU A 107 -13.51 -14.20 3.29
N SER A 108 -12.75 -13.26 2.73
CA SER A 108 -11.85 -12.41 3.50
C SER A 108 -12.56 -11.21 4.15
N MET A 109 -13.52 -10.59 3.45
CA MET A 109 -14.07 -9.28 3.84
C MET A 109 -15.58 -9.23 3.99
N GLY A 110 -16.35 -10.15 3.40
CA GLY A 110 -17.81 -10.02 3.33
C GLY A 110 -18.28 -8.88 2.42
N GLU A 111 -19.51 -8.40 2.62
CA GLU A 111 -20.15 -7.38 1.77
C GLU A 111 -20.47 -6.05 2.48
N ASP A 112 -20.40 -6.01 3.81
CA ASP A 112 -20.84 -4.90 4.66
C ASP A 112 -19.71 -3.93 5.05
N LYS A 113 -18.48 -4.22 4.61
CA LYS A 113 -17.27 -3.50 4.98
C LYS A 113 -16.23 -3.50 3.85
N ILE A 114 -15.37 -2.50 3.87
CA ILE A 114 -14.21 -2.38 2.97
C ILE A 114 -12.94 -2.12 3.77
N VAL A 115 -11.79 -2.28 3.12
CA VAL A 115 -10.49 -1.90 3.69
C VAL A 115 -10.03 -0.59 3.08
N PHE A 116 -9.54 0.29 3.95
CA PHE A 116 -8.71 1.43 3.59
C PHE A 116 -7.26 1.12 3.95
N CYS A 117 -6.34 1.25 3.00
CA CYS A 117 -4.90 1.13 3.20
C CYS A 117 -4.23 2.50 3.02
N GLY A 118 -3.75 3.08 4.11
CA GLY A 118 -3.09 4.37 4.17
C GLY A 118 -1.69 4.39 3.55
N SER A 119 -0.98 3.26 3.66
CA SER A 119 0.36 3.05 3.10
C SER A 119 0.31 2.70 1.62
N GLU A 120 1.27 3.24 0.88
CA GLU A 120 1.47 3.00 -0.56
C GLU A 120 2.74 2.16 -0.78
N LEU A 121 2.92 1.15 0.07
CA LEU A 121 3.96 0.14 -0.02
C LEU A 121 3.33 -1.25 -0.11
N PHE A 122 3.58 -1.93 -1.22
CA PHE A 122 3.13 -3.30 -1.44
C PHE A 122 4.01 -4.02 -2.47
N TYR A 123 3.99 -5.35 -2.44
CA TYR A 123 4.71 -6.21 -3.38
C TYR A 123 3.75 -7.20 -4.04
N VAL A 124 3.89 -7.34 -5.37
CA VAL A 124 3.12 -8.30 -6.18
C VAL A 124 4.09 -9.31 -6.80
N PRO A 125 4.04 -10.60 -6.40
CA PRO A 125 4.82 -11.66 -7.02
C PRO A 125 4.44 -11.85 -8.49
N ARG A 126 5.36 -12.39 -9.30
CA ARG A 126 5.13 -12.64 -10.73
C ARG A 126 3.86 -13.44 -11.01
N GLN A 127 3.54 -14.42 -10.16
CA GLN A 127 2.35 -15.27 -10.32
C GLN A 127 1.02 -14.53 -10.15
N PHE A 128 1.01 -13.38 -9.48
CA PHE A 128 -0.20 -12.55 -9.26
C PHE A 128 -0.29 -11.35 -10.22
N VAL A 129 0.71 -11.16 -11.09
CA VAL A 129 0.76 -10.00 -12.00
C VAL A 129 -0.41 -9.96 -12.98
N GLU A 130 -0.82 -11.12 -13.50
CA GLU A 130 -1.94 -11.21 -14.45
C GLU A 130 -3.25 -10.93 -13.75
N ASP A 131 -3.51 -11.57 -12.60
CA ASP A 131 -4.68 -11.32 -11.78
C ASP A 131 -4.80 -9.84 -11.36
N PHE A 132 -3.68 -9.22 -10.95
CA PHE A 132 -3.64 -7.79 -10.64
C PHE A 132 -4.03 -6.95 -11.87
N GLY A 133 -3.53 -7.31 -13.05
CA GLY A 133 -3.87 -6.64 -14.31
C GLY A 133 -5.36 -6.74 -14.66
N ASP A 134 -5.94 -7.92 -14.51
CA ASP A 134 -7.36 -8.17 -14.75
C ASP A 134 -8.25 -7.35 -13.79
N LEU A 135 -7.89 -7.33 -12.51
CA LEU A 135 -8.60 -6.53 -11.49
C LEU A 135 -8.50 -5.03 -11.75
N VAL A 136 -7.33 -4.54 -12.18
CA VAL A 136 -7.18 -3.15 -12.65
C VAL A 136 -8.07 -2.87 -13.86
N GLY A 137 -8.17 -3.82 -14.80
CA GLY A 137 -9.06 -3.74 -15.95
C GLY A 137 -10.54 -3.64 -15.57
N LEU A 138 -10.97 -4.41 -14.55
CA LEU A 138 -12.35 -4.43 -14.04
C LEU A 138 -12.74 -3.13 -13.32
N VAL A 139 -11.81 -2.46 -12.65
CA VAL A 139 -12.05 -1.09 -12.14
C VAL A 139 -12.35 -0.12 -13.28
N GLY A 140 -11.70 -0.30 -14.43
CA GLY A 140 -12.05 0.39 -15.67
C GLY A 140 -12.03 1.92 -15.53
N SER A 141 -13.15 2.58 -15.75
CA SER A 141 -13.29 4.04 -15.61
C SER A 141 -13.83 4.50 -14.25
N LEU A 142 -14.08 3.58 -13.31
CA LEU A 142 -14.61 3.93 -11.99
C LEU A 142 -13.63 4.79 -11.19
N ASP A 143 -14.14 5.74 -10.42
CA ASP A 143 -13.36 6.61 -9.53
C ASP A 143 -13.06 5.90 -8.19
N LEU A 144 -12.59 4.66 -8.28
CA LEU A 144 -12.22 3.86 -7.13
C LEU A 144 -10.84 4.30 -6.64
N HIS A 145 -10.81 4.90 -5.46
CA HIS A 145 -9.58 5.45 -4.90
C HIS A 145 -8.58 4.34 -4.61
N HIS A 146 -7.31 4.56 -4.94
CA HIS A 146 -6.26 3.54 -4.84
C HIS A 146 -6.12 2.93 -3.43
N LYS A 147 -6.30 3.73 -2.37
CA LYS A 147 -6.30 3.26 -0.97
C LYS A 147 -7.41 2.26 -0.65
N ILE A 148 -8.40 2.13 -1.52
CA ILE A 148 -9.45 1.12 -1.48
C ILE A 148 -9.19 0.04 -2.55
N ALA A 149 -8.81 0.44 -3.77
CA ALA A 149 -8.60 -0.48 -4.89
C ALA A 149 -7.48 -1.50 -4.61
N VAL A 150 -6.32 -1.06 -4.13
CA VAL A 150 -5.17 -1.94 -3.87
C VAL A 150 -5.50 -3.01 -2.82
N PRO A 151 -5.99 -2.69 -1.61
CA PRO A 151 -6.36 -3.73 -0.66
C PRO A 151 -7.49 -4.62 -1.18
N MET A 152 -8.44 -4.08 -1.95
CA MET A 152 -9.44 -4.90 -2.63
C MET A 152 -8.81 -5.91 -3.61
N PHE A 153 -7.81 -5.51 -4.39
CA PHE A 153 -7.11 -6.42 -5.29
C PHE A 153 -6.41 -7.54 -4.53
N PHE A 154 -5.70 -7.20 -3.46
CA PHE A 154 -5.00 -8.18 -2.64
C PHE A 154 -5.95 -9.22 -2.05
N LEU A 155 -7.08 -8.76 -1.50
CA LEU A 155 -8.11 -9.63 -0.92
C LEU A 155 -8.88 -10.45 -1.97
N ALA A 156 -8.88 -10.02 -3.23
CA ALA A 156 -9.46 -10.78 -4.34
C ALA A 156 -8.48 -11.84 -4.88
N MET A 157 -7.18 -11.52 -4.92
CA MET A 157 -6.13 -12.44 -5.40
C MET A 157 -5.84 -13.56 -4.40
N ASP A 158 -5.72 -13.23 -3.11
CA ASP A 158 -5.51 -14.26 -2.08
C ASP A 158 -5.98 -13.86 -0.67
N SER A 159 -6.01 -14.83 0.22
CA SER A 159 -6.43 -14.66 1.60
C SER A 159 -5.30 -14.05 2.44
N PRO A 160 -5.59 -13.15 3.41
CA PRO A 160 -4.56 -12.55 4.26
C PRO A 160 -3.66 -13.54 4.99
N GLN A 161 -4.13 -14.76 5.27
CA GLN A 161 -3.33 -15.81 5.92
C GLN A 161 -2.21 -16.36 5.01
N ASN A 162 -2.29 -16.13 3.71
CA ASN A 162 -1.30 -16.54 2.72
C ASN A 162 -0.35 -15.39 2.33
N PHE A 163 -0.57 -14.18 2.83
CA PHE A 163 0.35 -13.08 2.65
C PHE A 163 1.61 -13.30 3.47
N ASP A 164 2.73 -12.72 3.05
CA ASP A 164 3.87 -12.52 3.96
C ASP A 164 3.67 -11.21 4.71
N SER A 165 2.70 -11.22 5.63
CA SER A 165 2.37 -10.06 6.46
C SER A 165 3.55 -9.58 7.31
N GLU A 166 4.47 -10.49 7.67
CA GLU A 166 5.62 -10.17 8.53
C GLU A 166 6.68 -9.35 7.79
N ALA A 167 6.79 -9.48 6.46
CA ALA A 167 7.71 -8.70 5.64
C ALA A 167 7.58 -7.18 5.88
N LEU A 168 6.35 -6.69 6.09
CA LEU A 168 6.07 -5.26 6.26
C LEU A 168 5.53 -4.89 7.65
N ALA A 169 5.29 -5.86 8.55
CA ALA A 169 4.71 -5.63 9.87
C ALA A 169 5.50 -4.62 10.72
N GLY A 170 6.83 -4.62 10.60
CA GLY A 170 7.72 -3.71 11.32
C GLY A 170 7.83 -2.29 10.75
N THR A 171 7.09 -1.96 9.68
CA THR A 171 7.16 -0.64 9.04
C THR A 171 6.72 0.45 10.01
N VAL A 172 7.53 1.50 10.15
CA VAL A 172 7.15 2.69 10.92
C VAL A 172 6.19 3.51 10.08
N PHE A 173 4.94 3.67 10.54
CA PHE A 173 3.93 4.45 9.84
C PHE A 173 3.31 5.50 10.78
N LYS A 174 3.77 6.75 10.69
CA LYS A 174 3.35 7.85 11.57
C LYS A 174 2.61 8.95 10.82
N THR A 175 1.29 9.00 10.91
CA THR A 175 0.50 10.01 10.18
C THR A 175 0.32 11.35 10.91
N ASN A 176 0.57 11.39 12.22
CA ASN A 176 0.35 12.56 13.07
C ASN A 176 1.67 12.99 13.73
N LEU A 177 2.60 13.51 12.93
CA LEU A 177 3.87 14.01 13.47
C LEU A 177 3.67 15.34 14.19
N ALA A 178 4.33 15.49 15.34
CA ALA A 178 4.42 16.79 15.99
C ALA A 178 5.30 17.73 15.15
N ALA A 179 5.05 19.05 15.23
CA ALA A 179 5.77 20.03 14.42
C ALA A 179 7.30 20.05 14.66
N ASN A 180 7.75 19.51 15.79
CA ASN A 180 9.16 19.39 16.17
C ASN A 180 9.77 18.01 15.90
N GLU A 181 9.00 17.01 15.46
CA GLU A 181 9.56 15.72 15.06
C GLU A 181 10.35 15.88 13.76
N THR A 182 11.62 15.48 13.82
CA THR A 182 12.52 15.51 12.66
C THR A 182 12.60 14.12 12.06
N PHE A 183 12.94 14.00 10.77
CA PHE A 183 13.11 12.68 10.14
C PHE A 183 14.15 11.82 10.89
N SER A 184 15.19 12.42 11.48
CA SER A 184 16.19 11.68 12.28
C SER A 184 15.62 11.07 13.57
N SER A 185 14.50 11.59 14.08
CA SER A 185 13.79 11.03 15.24
C SER A 185 12.79 9.93 14.88
N ILE A 186 12.46 9.80 13.59
CA ILE A 186 11.47 8.84 13.09
C ILE A 186 12.17 7.67 12.38
N TYR A 187 13.26 7.95 11.68
CA TYR A 187 14.01 6.96 10.93
C TYR A 187 14.70 5.94 11.85
N THR A 188 14.59 4.67 11.46
CA THR A 188 15.26 3.54 12.08
C THR A 188 15.70 2.57 10.99
N ALA A 189 16.90 2.00 11.12
CA ALA A 189 17.45 1.06 10.13
C ALA A 189 16.89 -0.36 10.33
N GLN A 190 16.23 -0.62 11.45
CA GLN A 190 15.70 -1.93 11.84
C GLN A 190 14.32 -2.22 11.25
N SER A 191 13.59 -1.20 10.81
CA SER A 191 12.27 -1.37 10.18
C SER A 191 12.40 -1.59 8.67
N PRO A 192 11.54 -2.40 8.03
CA PRO A 192 11.54 -2.60 6.58
C PRO A 192 11.27 -1.33 5.78
N ALA A 193 10.40 -0.46 6.31
CA ALA A 193 10.18 0.87 5.75
C ALA A 193 9.87 1.89 6.85
N VAL A 194 10.02 3.17 6.52
CA VAL A 194 9.71 4.28 7.41
C VAL A 194 8.95 5.37 6.68
N PHE A 195 7.80 5.75 7.21
CA PHE A 195 6.95 6.85 6.76
C PHE A 195 6.49 7.75 7.93
N PRO A 196 6.46 9.07 7.75
CA PRO A 196 6.96 9.82 6.61
C PRO A 196 8.41 10.29 6.84
N VAL A 197 9.21 10.25 5.78
CA VAL A 197 10.56 10.80 5.68
C VAL A 197 10.57 11.71 4.45
N LYS A 198 10.49 13.02 4.69
CA LYS A 198 10.53 14.03 3.63
C LYS A 198 11.98 14.42 3.34
N VAL A 199 12.44 14.12 2.13
CA VAL A 199 13.73 14.59 1.61
C VAL A 199 13.45 15.79 0.71
N MET A 200 13.77 17.00 1.18
CA MET A 200 13.39 18.24 0.48
C MET A 200 14.56 18.86 -0.30
N ASN A 201 15.79 18.49 0.04
CA ASN A 201 17.02 19.04 -0.54
C ASN A 201 18.17 18.03 -0.39
N GLU A 202 19.31 18.36 -0.98
CA GLU A 202 20.53 17.54 -0.95
C GLU A 202 21.06 17.28 0.47
N ILE A 203 20.96 18.26 1.37
CA ILE A 203 21.40 18.10 2.77
C ILE A 203 20.55 17.03 3.48
N ASP A 204 19.24 17.03 3.25
CA ASP A 204 18.34 16.01 3.80
C ASP A 204 18.63 14.63 3.20
N PHE A 205 18.93 14.58 1.89
CA PHE A 205 19.34 13.34 1.22
C PHE A 205 20.61 12.77 1.86
N ILE A 206 21.67 13.57 1.99
CA ILE A 206 22.94 13.16 2.62
C ILE A 206 22.70 12.62 4.04
N LYS A 207 21.87 13.30 4.83
CA LYS A 207 21.55 12.84 6.18
C LYS A 207 20.79 11.51 6.18
N VAL A 208 19.83 11.32 5.27
CA VAL A 208 19.10 10.04 5.15
C VAL A 208 20.05 8.92 4.77
N ILE A 209 20.93 9.13 3.78
CA ILE A 209 21.92 8.12 3.38
C ILE A 209 22.86 7.75 4.54
N ARG A 210 23.34 8.74 5.30
CA ARG A 210 24.15 8.49 6.52
C ARG A 210 23.40 7.73 7.62
N LEU A 211 22.09 7.87 7.70
CA LEU A 211 21.28 7.08 8.63
C LEU A 211 21.05 5.66 8.11
N MET A 212 20.76 5.52 6.82
CA MET A 212 20.61 4.23 6.14
C MET A 212 21.89 3.39 6.19
N SER A 213 23.05 4.04 6.22
CA SER A 213 24.33 3.33 6.27
C SER A 213 24.58 2.52 7.56
N LYS A 214 23.76 2.72 8.59
CA LYS A 214 23.71 1.83 9.76
C LYS A 214 23.21 0.43 9.43
N GLY A 215 22.37 0.30 8.41
CA GLY A 215 21.88 -0.98 7.89
C GLY A 215 22.72 -1.51 6.73
N ASP A 216 23.14 -0.62 5.82
CA ASP A 216 24.05 -0.96 4.71
C ASP A 216 25.23 0.03 4.63
N PRO A 217 26.41 -0.32 5.18
CA PRO A 217 27.57 0.56 5.19
C PRO A 217 28.05 1.06 3.82
N LEU A 218 27.75 0.35 2.72
CA LEU A 218 28.15 0.75 1.36
C LEU A 218 27.48 2.04 0.90
N LEU A 219 26.33 2.39 1.47
CA LEU A 219 25.65 3.65 1.18
C LEU A 219 26.50 4.89 1.52
N MET A 220 27.52 4.76 2.38
CA MET A 220 28.46 5.85 2.66
C MET A 220 29.31 6.24 1.44
N GLU A 221 29.42 5.40 0.41
CA GLU A 221 30.16 5.76 -0.81
C GLU A 221 29.42 6.79 -1.67
N LEU A 222 28.14 7.05 -1.39
CA LEU A 222 27.30 8.00 -2.13
C LEU A 222 27.36 9.43 -1.57
N VAL A 223 27.97 9.69 -0.40
CA VAL A 223 27.83 10.94 0.38
C VAL A 223 29.06 11.39 1.18
#